data_AF-A0A157PI48-F1
#
_entry.id   AF-A0A157PI48-F1
#
_cell.length_a   1.000
_cell.length_b   1.000
_cell.length_c   1.000
_cell.angle_alpha   90.00
_cell.angle_beta   90.00
_cell.angle_gamma   90.00
#
_symmetry.space_group_name_H-M   'P 1'
#
loop_
_entity.id
_entity.type
_entity.pdbx_description
1 polymer ?
#
loop_
_entity_poly.entity_id
_entity_poly.type
_entity_poly.pdbx_seq_one_letter_code
_entity_poly.pdbx_strand_id
1 'polypeptide(L)'
;MKQGFRQSMAWLHTWSGLILCWLLFAIFLTGTASYFRQEIQLWMEPETHVSRPDTQTAQRAYDWLQQRAPGAQSWTITLPGPRDPVVQASWREAGSTARRGPSEILDAGTGQVLSPRDSNAGNFLYRFHFELYGMDRITGRWIIGVATLVMLIGIVSGVITHRRIFKDFFTLRPRKGQRSWLDGHNAAAVLALPFHLMITYSGLMLLMTLLMP
;
A
#
# COMPACT_ATOMS: atom_id res chain seq x y z
N MET A 1 21.09 -8.48 39.16
CA MET A 1 21.75 -7.32 38.52
C MET A 1 20.70 -6.51 37.78
N LYS A 2 20.49 -5.23 38.12
CA LYS A 2 19.55 -4.38 37.38
C LYS A 2 20.14 -4.15 35.99
N GLN A 3 19.43 -4.56 34.93
CA GLN A 3 19.88 -4.30 33.56
C GLN A 3 19.96 -2.78 33.36
N GLY A 4 21.04 -2.30 32.73
CA GLY A 4 21.17 -0.89 32.38
C GLY A 4 20.16 -0.52 31.28
N PHE A 5 19.69 0.73 31.26
CA PHE A 5 18.68 1.23 30.29
C PHE A 5 18.98 0.83 28.83
N ARG A 6 20.24 0.95 28.40
CA ARG A 6 20.68 0.57 27.05
C ARG A 6 20.55 -0.94 26.78
N GLN A 7 20.80 -1.78 27.79
CA GLN A 7 20.67 -3.22 27.65
C GLN A 7 19.20 -3.62 27.49
N SER A 8 18.30 -2.96 28.21
CA SER A 8 16.85 -3.13 28.04
C SER A 8 16.37 -2.67 26.67
N MET A 9 16.88 -1.54 26.14
CA MET A 9 16.56 -1.09 24.78
C MET A 9 17.09 -2.04 23.70
N ALA A 10 18.30 -2.59 23.88
CA ALA A 10 18.86 -3.58 22.97
C ALA A 10 18.03 -4.87 22.96
N TRP A 11 17.58 -5.30 24.13
CA TRP A 11 16.66 -6.43 24.27
C TRP A 11 15.33 -6.14 23.55
N LEU A 12 14.70 -4.99 23.81
CA LEU A 12 13.46 -4.59 23.15
C LEU A 12 13.61 -4.56 21.63
N HIS A 13 14.66 -3.92 21.11
CA HIS A 13 14.92 -3.84 19.66
C HIS A 13 15.08 -5.24 19.03
N THR A 14 15.87 -6.11 19.67
CA THR A 14 16.13 -7.47 19.17
C THR A 14 14.86 -8.29 19.12
N TRP A 15 14.08 -8.33 20.20
CA TRP A 15 12.90 -9.18 20.28
C TRP A 15 11.71 -8.64 19.50
N SER A 16 11.49 -7.31 19.50
CA SER A 16 10.46 -6.69 18.66
C SER A 16 10.73 -6.94 17.18
N GLY A 17 11.98 -6.76 16.75
CA GLY A 17 12.40 -7.04 15.39
C GLY A 17 12.25 -8.51 15.03
N LEU A 18 12.72 -9.43 15.88
CA LEU A 18 12.71 -10.86 15.59
C LEU A 18 11.29 -11.44 15.49
N ILE A 19 10.40 -11.08 16.42
CA ILE A 19 9.03 -11.61 16.46
C ILE A 19 8.22 -11.11 15.26
N LEU A 20 8.38 -9.83 14.89
CA LEU A 20 7.57 -9.21 13.83
C LEU A 20 8.25 -9.17 12.46
N CYS A 21 9.49 -9.66 12.33
CA CYS A 21 10.29 -9.54 11.11
C CYS A 21 9.51 -9.96 9.86
N TRP A 22 8.93 -11.16 9.87
CA TRP A 22 8.21 -11.71 8.72
C TRP A 22 6.92 -10.96 8.40
N LEU A 23 6.18 -10.54 9.43
CA LEU A 23 4.96 -9.77 9.24
C LEU A 23 5.29 -8.40 8.65
N LEU A 24 6.24 -7.67 9.26
CA LEU A 24 6.68 -6.36 8.76
C LEU A 24 7.28 -6.48 7.36
N PHE A 25 8.04 -7.53 7.07
CA PHE A 25 8.55 -7.80 5.74
C PHE A 25 7.41 -7.94 4.72
N ALA A 26 6.41 -8.76 5.00
CA ALA A 26 5.26 -8.93 4.12
C ALA A 26 4.51 -7.61 3.91
N ILE A 27 4.28 -6.85 4.98
CA ILE A 27 3.63 -5.52 4.93
C ILE A 27 4.42 -4.54 4.06
N PHE A 28 5.74 -4.43 4.25
CA PHE A 28 6.57 -3.52 3.47
C PHE A 28 6.70 -3.95 2.02
N LEU A 29 6.80 -5.26 1.76
CA LEU A 29 6.88 -5.80 0.41
C LEU A 29 5.60 -5.49 -0.37
N THR A 30 4.43 -5.81 0.20
CA THR A 30 3.15 -5.51 -0.46
C THR A 30 2.86 -4.02 -0.52
N GLY A 31 3.24 -3.24 0.49
CA GLY A 31 3.14 -1.78 0.49
C GLY A 31 3.97 -1.14 -0.62
N THR A 32 5.21 -1.62 -0.81
CA THR A 32 6.07 -1.17 -1.91
C THR A 32 5.47 -1.54 -3.26
N ALA A 33 5.01 -2.77 -3.43
CA ALA A 33 4.37 -3.21 -4.66
C ALA A 33 3.07 -2.46 -4.97
N SER A 34 2.37 -1.96 -3.94
CA SER A 34 1.13 -1.21 -4.09
C SER A 34 1.30 0.14 -4.78
N TYR A 35 2.52 0.70 -4.80
CA TYR A 35 2.81 1.87 -5.65
C TYR A 35 2.58 1.57 -7.13
N PHE A 36 2.78 0.32 -7.55
CA PHE A 36 2.57 -0.18 -8.91
C PHE A 36 1.21 -0.86 -9.09
N ARG A 37 0.24 -0.58 -8.22
CA ARG A 37 -1.08 -1.23 -8.25
C ARG A 37 -1.74 -1.15 -9.63
N GLN A 38 -1.66 0.00 -10.30
CA GLN A 38 -2.28 0.19 -11.63
C GLN A 38 -1.54 -0.61 -12.70
N GLU A 39 -0.21 -0.61 -12.72
CA GLU A 39 0.58 -1.38 -13.68
C GLU A 39 0.42 -2.87 -13.48
N ILE A 40 0.36 -3.35 -12.23
CA ILE A 40 0.12 -4.75 -11.92
C ILE A 40 -1.29 -5.16 -12.38
N GLN A 41 -2.28 -4.29 -12.15
CA GLN A 41 -3.64 -4.54 -12.64
C GLN A 41 -3.68 -4.59 -14.17
N LEU A 42 -3.12 -3.58 -14.83
CA LEU A 42 -3.04 -3.47 -16.28
C LEU A 42 -2.33 -4.68 -16.89
N TRP A 43 -1.21 -5.11 -16.30
CA TRP A 43 -0.47 -6.28 -16.74
C TRP A 43 -1.30 -7.57 -16.67
N MET A 44 -2.23 -7.65 -15.71
CA MET A 44 -3.12 -8.80 -15.53
C MET A 44 -4.44 -8.70 -16.28
N GLU A 45 -4.70 -7.58 -16.95
CA GLU A 45 -5.90 -7.34 -17.77
C GLU A 45 -5.51 -7.00 -19.21
N PRO A 46 -4.89 -7.94 -19.96
CA PRO A 46 -4.44 -7.67 -21.33
C PRO A 46 -5.57 -7.25 -22.27
N GLU A 47 -6.83 -7.58 -21.94
CA GLU A 47 -8.03 -7.18 -22.68
C GLU A 47 -8.21 -5.66 -22.71
N THR A 48 -7.62 -4.91 -21.77
CA THR A 48 -7.71 -3.45 -21.70
C THR A 48 -6.68 -2.73 -22.57
N HIS A 49 -5.63 -3.43 -23.05
CA HIS A 49 -4.52 -2.83 -23.79
C HIS A 49 -4.91 -2.33 -25.19
N VAL A 50 -6.05 -2.81 -25.71
CA VAL A 50 -6.61 -2.38 -26.99
C VAL A 50 -7.19 -0.96 -26.91
N SER A 51 -7.53 -0.50 -25.71
CA SER A 51 -8.13 0.80 -25.47
C SER A 51 -7.16 1.93 -25.81
N ARG A 52 -7.58 2.79 -26.74
CA ARG A 52 -6.79 3.96 -27.16
C ARG A 52 -7.62 5.23 -27.02
N PRO A 53 -7.27 6.14 -26.08
CA PRO A 53 -7.98 7.38 -25.92
C PRO A 53 -7.77 8.32 -27.11
N ASP A 54 -8.78 9.11 -27.40
CA ASP A 54 -8.75 10.18 -28.40
C ASP A 54 -9.59 11.39 -27.93
N THR A 55 -9.78 12.38 -28.81
CA THR A 55 -10.51 13.61 -28.48
C THR A 55 -12.01 13.40 -28.22
N GLN A 56 -12.58 12.25 -28.61
CA GLN A 56 -14.00 11.94 -28.44
C GLN A 56 -14.29 11.00 -27.26
N THR A 57 -13.25 10.49 -26.58
CA THR A 57 -13.40 9.55 -25.46
C THR A 57 -14.42 10.00 -24.41
N ALA A 58 -14.36 11.27 -23.98
CA ALA A 58 -15.29 11.79 -22.97
C ALA A 58 -16.74 11.82 -23.47
N GLN A 59 -16.96 12.19 -24.73
CA GLN A 59 -18.29 12.24 -25.32
C GLN A 59 -18.89 10.83 -25.46
N ARG A 60 -18.10 9.85 -25.95
CA ARG A 60 -18.56 8.46 -26.05
C ARG A 60 -18.99 7.89 -24.69
N ALA A 61 -18.22 8.17 -23.65
CA ALA A 61 -18.54 7.73 -22.29
C ALA A 61 -19.83 8.38 -21.75
N TYR A 62 -20.02 9.67 -22.04
CA TYR A 62 -21.24 10.40 -21.70
C TYR A 62 -22.46 9.83 -22.43
N ASP A 63 -22.36 9.64 -23.76
CA ASP A 63 -23.45 9.10 -24.58
C ASP A 63 -23.84 7.68 -24.14
N TRP A 64 -22.84 6.85 -23.80
CA TRP A 64 -23.07 5.51 -23.28
C TRP A 64 -23.83 5.54 -21.95
N LEU A 65 -23.43 6.41 -21.00
CA LEU A 65 -24.12 6.56 -19.71
C LEU A 65 -25.53 7.11 -19.88
N GLN A 66 -25.74 8.02 -20.82
CA GLN A 66 -27.05 8.58 -21.14
C GLN A 66 -28.01 7.50 -21.65
N GLN A 67 -27.52 6.53 -22.42
CA GLN A 67 -28.31 5.38 -22.86
C GLN A 67 -28.49 4.33 -21.76
N ARG A 68 -27.43 4.05 -20.99
CA ARG A 68 -27.42 2.98 -19.99
C ARG A 68 -28.21 3.32 -18.74
N ALA A 69 -28.10 4.55 -18.26
CA ALA A 69 -28.64 4.97 -16.96
C ALA A 69 -29.21 6.41 -17.00
N PRO A 70 -30.19 6.72 -17.88
CA PRO A 70 -30.76 8.06 -18.02
C PRO A 70 -31.45 8.58 -16.75
N GLY A 71 -31.97 7.67 -15.92
CA GLY A 71 -32.64 8.00 -14.65
C GLY A 71 -31.71 8.02 -13.42
N ALA A 72 -30.39 7.92 -13.62
CA ALA A 72 -29.46 7.99 -12.50
C ALA A 72 -29.45 9.40 -11.90
N GLN A 73 -29.29 9.46 -10.57
CA GLN A 73 -29.15 10.72 -9.85
C GLN A 73 -27.82 11.41 -10.18
N SER A 74 -26.76 10.64 -10.39
CA SER A 74 -25.46 11.16 -10.80
C SER A 74 -24.65 10.13 -11.57
N TRP A 75 -23.78 10.63 -12.45
CA TRP A 75 -22.77 9.86 -13.15
C TRP A 75 -21.38 10.27 -12.69
N THR A 76 -20.44 9.34 -12.77
CA THR A 76 -19.02 9.58 -12.56
C THR A 76 -18.26 8.89 -13.68
N ILE A 77 -17.56 9.69 -14.48
CA ILE A 77 -16.70 9.24 -15.56
C ILE A 77 -15.26 9.52 -15.15
N THR A 78 -14.45 8.46 -15.05
CA THR A 78 -13.00 8.58 -14.89
C THR A 78 -12.37 8.39 -16.25
N LEU A 79 -11.75 9.44 -16.77
CA LEU A 79 -11.08 9.40 -18.07
C LEU A 79 -9.73 8.65 -17.99
N PRO A 80 -9.25 8.11 -19.11
CA PRO A 80 -7.97 7.45 -19.18
C PRO A 80 -6.82 8.36 -18.74
N GLY A 81 -5.83 7.77 -18.09
CA GLY A 81 -4.61 8.44 -17.65
C GLY A 81 -3.35 7.72 -18.12
N PRO A 82 -2.16 8.21 -17.74
CA PRO A 82 -0.89 7.62 -18.19
C PRO A 82 -0.67 6.15 -17.76
N ARG A 83 -1.40 5.69 -16.73
CA ARG A 83 -1.23 4.37 -16.10
C ARG A 83 -2.44 3.46 -16.29
N ASP A 84 -3.51 3.97 -16.88
CA ASP A 84 -4.78 3.27 -17.06
C ASP A 84 -5.46 3.76 -18.35
N PRO A 85 -5.51 2.93 -19.41
CA PRO A 85 -5.96 3.34 -20.74
C PRO A 85 -7.48 3.29 -20.93
N VAL A 86 -8.24 2.81 -19.95
CA VAL A 86 -9.69 2.62 -20.07
C VAL A 86 -10.49 3.75 -19.43
N VAL A 87 -11.75 3.88 -19.84
CA VAL A 87 -12.71 4.75 -19.15
C VAL A 87 -13.42 3.93 -18.09
N GLN A 88 -13.48 4.45 -16.86
CA GLN A 88 -14.33 3.86 -15.82
C GLN A 88 -15.61 4.70 -15.67
N ALA A 89 -16.74 4.12 -16.05
CA ALA A 89 -18.05 4.76 -15.95
C ALA A 89 -18.82 4.15 -14.77
N SER A 90 -19.35 4.99 -13.89
CA SER A 90 -20.19 4.56 -12.77
C SER A 90 -21.37 5.50 -12.60
N TRP A 91 -22.48 4.98 -12.07
CA TRP A 91 -23.68 5.76 -11.86
C TRP A 91 -24.32 5.45 -10.51
N ARG A 92 -25.03 6.43 -9.95
CA ARG A 92 -25.85 6.26 -8.75
C ARG A 92 -27.31 6.31 -9.12
N GLU A 93 -28.03 5.23 -8.85
CA GLU A 93 -29.47 5.16 -9.08
C GLU A 93 -30.24 6.08 -8.13
N ALA A 94 -31.34 6.66 -8.61
CA ALA A 94 -32.19 7.52 -7.80
C ALA A 94 -32.79 6.74 -6.62
N GLY A 95 -32.65 7.29 -5.41
CA GLY A 95 -33.14 6.65 -4.18
C GLY A 95 -32.21 5.57 -3.60
N SER A 96 -31.08 5.26 -4.23
CA SER A 96 -30.12 4.30 -3.69
C SER A 96 -29.36 4.88 -2.49
N THR A 97 -29.43 4.18 -1.36
CA THR A 97 -28.62 4.46 -0.16
C THR A 97 -27.20 3.89 -0.27
N ALA A 98 -26.90 3.12 -1.33
CA ALA A 98 -25.59 2.55 -1.53
C ALA A 98 -24.54 3.66 -1.74
N ARG A 99 -23.37 3.48 -1.12
CA ARG A 99 -22.28 4.46 -1.23
C ARG A 99 -21.60 4.42 -2.61
N ARG A 100 -21.64 3.25 -3.27
CA ARG A 100 -21.18 3.03 -4.64
C ARG A 100 -22.33 2.42 -5.43
N GLY A 101 -22.58 2.95 -6.61
CA GLY A 101 -23.49 2.32 -7.57
C GLY A 101 -22.72 1.42 -8.54
N PRO A 102 -23.40 0.89 -9.56
CA PRO A 102 -22.78 0.02 -10.56
C PRO A 102 -21.67 0.77 -11.32
N SER A 103 -20.69 0.00 -11.81
CA SER A 103 -19.58 0.52 -12.60
C SER A 103 -19.26 -0.43 -13.74
N GLU A 104 -18.93 0.12 -14.89
CA GLU A 104 -18.47 -0.60 -16.07
C GLU A 104 -17.16 0.03 -16.58
N ILE A 105 -16.36 -0.81 -17.23
CA ILE A 105 -15.13 -0.39 -17.91
C ILE A 105 -15.47 -0.25 -19.40
N LEU A 106 -15.12 0.88 -19.99
CA LEU A 106 -15.35 1.15 -21.41
C LEU A 106 -14.01 1.32 -22.13
N ASP A 107 -13.96 0.84 -23.36
CA ASP A 107 -12.88 1.15 -24.29
C ASP A 107 -12.92 2.64 -24.65
N ALA A 108 -11.79 3.32 -24.49
CA ALA A 108 -11.69 4.76 -24.67
C ALA A 108 -11.87 5.21 -26.14
N GLY A 109 -11.53 4.35 -27.10
CA GLY A 109 -11.56 4.63 -28.53
C GLY A 109 -12.91 4.29 -29.18
N THR A 110 -13.65 3.33 -28.63
CA THR A 110 -14.92 2.86 -29.21
C THR A 110 -16.14 3.15 -28.34
N GLY A 111 -15.96 3.36 -27.04
CA GLY A 111 -17.06 3.49 -26.07
C GLY A 111 -17.78 2.18 -25.76
N GLN A 112 -17.27 1.03 -26.25
CA GLN A 112 -17.84 -0.28 -25.99
C GLN A 112 -17.46 -0.77 -24.59
N VAL A 113 -18.32 -1.57 -23.97
CA VAL A 113 -18.04 -2.19 -22.67
C VAL A 113 -16.93 -3.22 -22.83
N LEU A 114 -15.89 -3.09 -22.02
CA LEU A 114 -14.84 -4.08 -21.87
C LEU A 114 -15.16 -4.95 -20.65
N SER A 115 -15.01 -6.26 -20.83
CA SER A 115 -15.12 -7.23 -19.74
C SER A 115 -13.77 -7.90 -19.53
N PRO A 116 -12.79 -7.21 -18.91
CA PRO A 116 -11.52 -7.82 -18.56
C PRO A 116 -11.74 -8.99 -17.60
N ARG A 117 -10.79 -9.93 -17.60
CA ARG A 117 -10.84 -11.05 -16.67
C ARG A 117 -10.87 -10.56 -15.22
N ASP A 118 -11.49 -11.34 -14.33
CA ASP A 118 -11.47 -11.02 -12.91
C ASP A 118 -10.04 -11.17 -12.37
N SER A 119 -9.35 -10.03 -12.29
CA SER A 119 -8.04 -9.90 -11.70
C SER A 119 -8.15 -8.99 -10.49
N ASN A 120 -7.70 -9.49 -9.34
CA ASN A 120 -7.63 -8.70 -8.12
C ASN A 120 -6.21 -8.45 -7.67
N ALA A 121 -5.18 -8.74 -8.47
CA ALA A 121 -3.80 -8.74 -7.97
C ALA A 121 -3.31 -7.38 -7.49
N GLY A 122 -3.56 -6.31 -8.25
CA GLY A 122 -3.19 -4.96 -7.82
C GLY A 122 -3.92 -4.57 -6.53
N ASN A 123 -5.22 -4.88 -6.46
CA ASN A 123 -6.05 -4.64 -5.27
C ASN A 123 -5.66 -5.52 -4.08
N PHE A 124 -5.23 -6.74 -4.33
CA PHE A 124 -4.82 -7.72 -3.32
C PHE A 124 -3.61 -7.22 -2.56
N LEU A 125 -2.55 -6.80 -3.26
CA LEU A 125 -1.32 -6.29 -2.64
C LEU A 125 -1.62 -5.04 -1.81
N TYR A 126 -2.40 -4.12 -2.37
CA TYR A 126 -2.85 -2.91 -1.69
C TYR A 126 -3.64 -3.21 -0.41
N ARG A 127 -4.61 -4.12 -0.47
CA ARG A 127 -5.40 -4.51 0.70
C ARG A 127 -4.59 -5.31 1.71
N PHE A 128 -3.71 -6.19 1.25
CA PHE A 128 -2.85 -6.97 2.14
C PHE A 128 -1.98 -6.08 3.01
N HIS A 129 -1.42 -5.01 2.44
CA HIS A 129 -0.56 -4.06 3.15
C HIS A 129 -1.18 -3.48 4.44
N PHE A 130 -2.48 -3.12 4.43
CA PHE A 130 -3.10 -2.42 5.58
C PHE A 130 -4.23 -3.19 6.27
N GLU A 131 -4.74 -4.27 5.69
CA GLU A 131 -5.82 -5.07 6.28
C GLU A 131 -5.62 -6.59 6.19
N LEU A 132 -4.45 -7.09 5.77
CA LEU A 132 -4.15 -8.52 5.65
C LEU A 132 -5.27 -9.30 4.92
N TYR A 133 -5.41 -9.00 3.63
CA TYR A 133 -6.41 -9.60 2.74
C TYR A 133 -6.56 -11.11 2.99
N GLY A 134 -7.80 -11.54 3.26
CA GLY A 134 -8.14 -12.90 3.68
C GLY A 134 -8.65 -12.98 5.13
N MET A 135 -8.45 -11.94 5.92
CA MET A 135 -8.99 -11.80 7.28
C MET A 135 -10.17 -10.81 7.33
N ASP A 136 -10.93 -10.83 8.43
CA ASP A 136 -11.84 -9.73 8.76
C ASP A 136 -11.08 -8.39 8.78
N ARG A 137 -11.70 -7.34 8.20
CA ARG A 137 -11.05 -6.05 7.98
C ARG A 137 -10.65 -5.37 9.29
N ILE A 138 -11.44 -5.54 10.34
CA ILE A 138 -11.18 -4.92 11.64
C ILE A 138 -10.03 -5.64 12.30
N THR A 139 -10.05 -6.98 12.33
CA THR A 139 -8.97 -7.78 12.90
C THR A 139 -7.64 -7.54 12.18
N GLY A 140 -7.64 -7.54 10.85
CA GLY A 140 -6.44 -7.27 10.06
C GLY A 140 -5.83 -5.91 10.38
N ARG A 141 -6.65 -4.85 10.41
CA ARG A 141 -6.19 -3.49 10.77
C ARG A 141 -5.67 -3.40 12.20
N TRP A 142 -6.25 -4.14 13.14
CA TRP A 142 -5.73 -4.22 14.51
C TRP A 142 -4.33 -4.86 14.55
N ILE A 143 -4.13 -5.98 13.86
CA ILE A 143 -2.83 -6.66 13.77
C ILE A 143 -1.79 -5.71 13.15
N ILE A 144 -2.13 -5.07 12.04
CA ILE A 144 -1.26 -4.08 11.38
C ILE A 144 -0.97 -2.90 12.31
N GLY A 145 -1.97 -2.37 13.01
CA GLY A 145 -1.79 -1.26 13.95
C GLY A 145 -0.85 -1.60 15.10
N VAL A 146 -1.02 -2.77 15.74
CA VAL A 146 -0.10 -3.26 16.78
C VAL A 146 1.29 -3.48 16.23
N ALA A 147 1.42 -4.10 15.05
CA ALA A 147 2.72 -4.31 14.42
C ALA A 147 3.42 -2.98 14.11
N THR A 148 2.67 -1.97 13.66
CA THR A 148 3.17 -0.62 13.38
C THR A 148 3.62 0.07 14.68
N LEU A 149 2.88 -0.08 15.78
CA LEU A 149 3.27 0.46 17.08
C LEU A 149 4.56 -0.20 17.60
N VAL A 150 4.65 -1.52 17.55
CA VAL A 150 5.84 -2.26 17.96
C VAL A 150 7.04 -1.91 17.07
N MET A 151 6.81 -1.68 15.77
CA MET A 151 7.86 -1.18 14.88
C MET A 151 8.35 0.20 15.29
N LEU A 152 7.47 1.13 15.69
CA LEU A 152 7.89 2.44 16.19
C LEU A 152 8.77 2.30 17.44
N ILE A 153 8.40 1.40 18.36
CA ILE A 153 9.23 1.05 19.52
C ILE A 153 10.57 0.46 19.06
N GLY A 154 10.57 -0.41 18.04
CA GLY A 154 11.76 -0.99 17.43
C GLY A 154 12.70 0.06 16.83
N ILE A 155 12.16 1.08 16.15
CA ILE A 155 12.92 2.21 15.59
C ILE A 155 13.56 3.01 16.73
N VAL A 156 12.76 3.45 17.71
CA VAL A 156 13.24 4.28 18.84
C VAL A 156 14.30 3.53 19.65
N SER A 157 14.02 2.28 20.02
CA SER A 157 14.97 1.43 20.76
C SER A 157 16.23 1.12 19.95
N GLY A 158 16.12 0.99 18.62
CA GLY A 158 17.26 0.82 17.71
C GLY A 158 18.17 2.05 17.69
N VAL A 159 17.61 3.25 17.53
CA VAL A 159 18.36 4.51 17.58
C VAL A 159 19.08 4.69 18.92
N ILE A 160 18.42 4.37 20.05
CA ILE A 160 19.02 4.44 21.39
C ILE A 160 20.15 3.42 21.54
N THR A 161 19.97 2.20 21.03
CA THR A 161 20.95 1.11 21.16
C THR A 161 22.22 1.38 20.35
N HIS A 162 22.04 1.90 19.13
CA HIS A 162 23.09 2.16 18.15
C HIS A 162 23.57 3.63 18.22
N ARG A 163 24.12 4.06 19.36
CA ARG A 163 24.62 5.44 19.54
C ARG A 163 25.72 5.90 18.56
N ARG A 164 26.33 4.98 17.82
CA ARG A 164 27.36 5.23 16.79
C ARG A 164 26.84 4.99 15.38
N ILE A 165 25.53 4.88 15.17
CA ILE A 165 24.93 4.46 13.90
C ILE A 165 25.43 5.27 12.69
N PHE A 166 25.64 6.58 12.85
CA PHE A 166 26.20 7.43 11.80
C PHE A 166 27.69 7.20 11.53
N LYS A 167 28.49 6.87 12.55
CA LYS A 167 29.92 6.54 12.35
C LYS A 167 30.06 5.14 11.73
N ASP A 168 29.23 4.21 12.18
CA ASP A 168 29.22 2.83 11.70
C ASP A 168 28.67 2.75 10.26
N PHE A 169 27.80 3.68 9.84
CA PHE A 169 27.32 3.84 8.45
C PHE A 169 28.46 3.96 7.44
N PHE A 170 29.51 4.73 7.76
CA PHE A 170 30.69 4.90 6.89
C PHE A 170 31.73 3.77 7.04
N THR A 171 31.47 2.80 7.91
CA THR A 171 32.42 1.74 8.24
C THR A 171 31.99 0.42 7.61
N LEU A 172 32.09 0.32 6.28
CA LEU A 172 31.82 -0.93 5.56
C LEU A 172 33.06 -1.85 5.59
N ARG A 173 33.00 -2.94 6.36
CA ARG A 173 34.11 -3.91 6.44
C ARG A 173 33.77 -5.17 5.64
N PRO A 174 34.25 -5.32 4.39
CA PRO A 174 33.98 -6.50 3.57
C PRO A 174 34.69 -7.76 4.11
N ARG A 175 34.16 -8.95 3.77
CA ARG A 175 34.77 -10.26 4.05
C ARG A 175 34.98 -10.59 5.54
N LYS A 176 34.17 -10.02 6.44
CA LYS A 176 34.22 -10.23 7.91
C LYS A 176 33.00 -10.99 8.45
N GLY A 177 32.30 -11.76 7.59
CA GLY A 177 31.17 -12.61 7.97
C GLY A 177 30.06 -11.83 8.68
N GLN A 178 29.72 -12.24 9.91
CA GLN A 178 28.68 -11.62 10.74
C GLN A 178 28.88 -10.11 10.94
N ARG A 179 30.13 -9.63 11.03
CA ARG A 179 30.40 -8.20 11.18
C ARG A 179 30.05 -7.41 9.91
N SER A 180 30.25 -8.00 8.73
CA SER A 180 29.82 -7.40 7.46
C SER A 180 28.30 -7.31 7.36
N TRP A 181 27.57 -8.31 7.86
CA TRP A 181 26.11 -8.27 7.94
C TRP A 181 25.60 -7.19 8.90
N LEU A 182 26.25 -7.03 10.06
CA LEU A 182 25.91 -5.97 11.01
C LEU A 182 26.19 -4.58 10.41
N ASP A 183 27.32 -4.40 9.73
CA ASP A 183 27.64 -3.16 9.04
C ASP A 183 26.60 -2.86 7.94
N GLY A 184 26.19 -3.87 7.17
CA GLY A 184 25.12 -3.76 6.17
C GLY A 184 23.75 -3.43 6.77
N HIS A 185 23.39 -4.07 7.89
CA HIS A 185 22.15 -3.74 8.62
C HIS A 185 22.18 -2.29 9.13
N ASN A 186 23.28 -1.86 9.74
CA ASN A 186 23.44 -0.47 10.19
C ASN A 186 23.34 0.51 9.01
N ALA A 187 23.98 0.19 7.87
CA ALA A 187 23.95 1.03 6.69
C ALA A 187 22.52 1.20 6.14
N ALA A 188 21.81 0.08 5.93
CA ALA A 188 20.42 0.07 5.49
C ALA A 188 19.49 0.76 6.50
N ALA A 189 19.71 0.52 7.81
CA ALA A 189 18.92 1.10 8.87
C ALA A 189 19.01 2.63 8.85
N VAL A 190 20.20 3.23 8.74
CA VAL A 190 20.36 4.69 8.69
C VAL A 190 19.75 5.28 7.42
N LEU A 191 20.04 4.68 6.26
CA LEU A 191 19.55 5.17 4.98
C LEU A 191 18.01 5.18 4.93
N ALA A 192 17.41 4.12 5.46
CA ALA A 192 15.96 3.95 5.45
C ALA A 192 15.26 4.54 6.68
N LEU A 193 15.99 4.97 7.72
CA LEU A 193 15.45 5.50 8.98
C LEU A 193 14.42 6.63 8.77
N PRO A 194 14.69 7.70 7.98
CA PRO A 194 13.72 8.77 7.82
C PRO A 194 12.41 8.28 7.19
N PHE A 195 12.51 7.36 6.22
CA PHE A 195 11.35 6.77 5.56
C PHE A 195 10.57 5.86 6.50
N HIS A 196 11.24 4.93 7.20
CA HIS A 196 10.59 4.04 8.16
C HIS A 196 9.92 4.83 9.28
N LEU A 197 10.57 5.86 9.82
CA LEU A 197 9.94 6.71 10.84
C LEU A 197 8.68 7.40 10.30
N MET A 198 8.76 7.98 9.11
CA MET A 198 7.64 8.67 8.46
C MET A 198 6.46 7.72 8.19
N ILE A 199 6.71 6.56 7.56
CA ILE A 199 5.65 5.62 7.17
C ILE A 199 5.03 4.89 8.37
N THR A 200 5.83 4.58 9.40
CA THR A 200 5.31 3.98 10.64
C THR A 200 4.44 4.99 11.40
N TYR A 201 4.90 6.24 11.51
CA TYR A 201 4.13 7.29 12.15
C TYR A 201 2.81 7.60 11.40
N SER A 202 2.88 7.77 10.08
CA SER A 202 1.68 8.04 9.28
C SER A 202 0.70 6.86 9.27
N GLY A 203 1.21 5.62 9.26
CA GLY A 203 0.39 4.41 9.39
C GLY A 203 -0.40 4.37 10.70
N LEU A 204 0.21 4.73 11.83
CA LEU A 204 -0.48 4.86 13.11
C LEU A 204 -1.54 5.97 13.09
N MET A 205 -1.24 7.12 12.48
CA MET A 205 -2.19 8.22 12.34
C MET A 205 -3.42 7.82 11.51
N LEU A 206 -3.23 7.08 10.43
CA LEU A 206 -4.32 6.58 9.59
C LEU A 206 -5.22 5.55 10.30
N LEU A 207 -4.67 4.83 11.29
CA LEU A 207 -5.40 3.86 12.10
C LEU A 207 -5.81 4.40 13.48
N MET A 208 -5.55 5.69 13.77
CA MET A 208 -5.72 6.26 15.11
C MET A 208 -7.15 6.14 15.62
N THR A 209 -8.15 6.42 14.79
CA THR A 209 -9.57 6.32 15.17
C THR A 209 -10.03 4.89 15.44
N LEU A 210 -9.32 3.89 14.91
CA LEU A 210 -9.56 2.49 15.22
C LEU A 210 -8.88 2.08 16.53
N LEU A 211 -7.67 2.58 16.78
CA LEU A 211 -6.83 2.22 17.93
C LEU A 211 -7.23 2.95 19.22
N MET A 212 -7.75 4.17 19.10
CA MET A 212 -8.26 5.01 20.19
C MET A 212 -9.67 5.52 19.81
N PRO A 213 -10.70 4.69 19.99
CA PRO A 213 -12.08 5.03 19.62
C PRO A 213 -12.69 6.13 20.51
#